data_AF-A0A357LFH1-F1
#
_entry.id   AF-A0A357LFH1-F1
#
_cell.length_a   1.000
_cell.length_b   1.000
_cell.length_c   1.000
_cell.angle_alpha   90.00
_cell.angle_beta   90.00
_cell.angle_gamma   90.00
#
_symmetry.space_group_name_H-M   'P 1'
#
loop_
_entity.id
_entity.type
_entity.pdbx_description
1 polymer ?
#
loop_
_entity_poly.entity_id
_entity_poly.type
_entity_poly.pdbx_seq_one_letter_code
_entity_poly.pdbx_strand_id
1 'polypeptide(L)'
;MIEENRREPSFVALHGRATSLVLETPPDEAPLWRYWGPRLPEGAVPPSGLREARPTPSFSLDSDQPLSVFPAFGVGWFYQPALLAHRDGADFAHQPTASRIERNANTLRIVLDDAIAGLEIAVSLTLDPQSDVLTVSTVLTNRGEGVLDVQWLAAATLPLPGEAVRVRYYSGRHNREFEINEEALSRAIWRRENRRGLTSHDAFPGALALTAGAGEDHDLVYGAQLAWSGNHAQTIERVDDGRRQWQLGEWLAPGEVRLAPDETLHSPEVLATCSLSGANGVARNFHRAIRARMNWPGGAMKPRPVHLNTWEAFYFNHR
;
A
#
# COMPACT_ATOMS: atom_id res chain seq x y z
N MET A 1 34.01 9.54 24.20
CA MET A 1 33.52 10.28 23.02
C MET A 1 33.88 9.46 21.81
N ILE A 2 32.96 8.61 21.36
CA ILE A 2 33.09 7.92 20.08
C ILE A 2 32.39 8.85 19.10
N GLU A 3 33.15 9.48 18.20
CA GLU A 3 32.58 10.14 17.03
C GLU A 3 31.90 9.05 16.20
N GLU A 4 30.59 8.90 16.38
CA GLU A 4 29.76 8.18 15.41
C GLU A 4 29.93 8.91 14.08
N ASN A 5 30.56 8.21 13.15
CA ASN A 5 30.74 8.62 11.78
C ASN A 5 29.34 8.72 11.12
N ARG A 6 28.64 9.84 11.34
CA ARG A 6 27.30 10.10 10.80
C ARG A 6 27.40 10.09 9.28
N ARG A 7 27.00 8.98 8.67
CA ARG A 7 26.82 8.89 7.21
C ARG A 7 25.70 9.84 6.82
N GLU A 8 25.93 10.63 5.77
CA GLU A 8 24.89 11.47 5.19
C GLU A 8 23.67 10.62 4.79
N PRO A 9 22.45 11.14 4.98
CA PRO A 9 21.23 10.42 4.60
C PRO A 9 21.22 10.15 3.10
N SER A 10 21.01 8.89 2.71
CA SER A 10 20.82 8.50 1.32
C SER A 10 19.34 8.52 0.96
N PHE A 11 19.03 8.96 -0.25
CA PHE A 11 17.65 9.07 -0.76
C PHE A 11 17.51 8.37 -2.11
N VAL A 12 16.35 7.77 -2.32
CA VAL A 12 15.94 7.26 -3.64
C VAL A 12 14.59 7.83 -4.01
N ALA A 13 14.46 8.31 -5.23
CA ALA A 13 13.24 8.90 -5.75
C ALA A 13 12.77 8.22 -7.03
N LEU A 14 11.46 8.06 -7.16
CA LEU A 14 10.80 7.71 -8.42
C LEU A 14 9.85 8.84 -8.82
N HIS A 15 9.68 9.00 -10.12
CA HIS A 15 9.09 10.17 -10.72
C HIS A 15 8.12 9.77 -11.83
N GLY A 16 6.82 10.07 -11.63
CA GLY A 16 5.78 9.96 -12.63
C GLY A 16 5.38 11.34 -13.17
N ARG A 17 4.70 11.43 -14.31
CA ARG A 17 4.39 12.72 -14.97
C ARG A 17 3.88 13.82 -14.02
N ALA A 18 3.00 13.51 -13.07
CA ALA A 18 2.40 14.44 -12.12
C ALA A 18 2.65 14.07 -10.65
N THR A 19 3.45 13.03 -10.38
CA THR A 19 3.68 12.50 -9.04
C THR A 19 5.15 12.21 -8.76
N SER A 20 5.56 12.30 -7.50
CA SER A 20 6.86 11.84 -7.04
C SER A 20 6.70 10.98 -5.80
N LEU A 21 7.62 10.03 -5.62
CA LEU A 21 7.88 9.40 -4.32
C LEU A 21 9.34 9.53 -3.97
N VAL A 22 9.62 9.69 -2.68
CA VAL A 22 10.98 9.77 -2.12
C VAL A 22 11.04 8.88 -0.89
N LEU A 23 12.02 7.99 -0.88
CA LEU A 23 12.39 7.18 0.28
C LEU A 23 13.76 7.63 0.78
N GLU A 24 13.90 7.70 2.10
CA GLU A 24 15.21 7.72 2.75
C GLU A 24 15.64 6.27 2.95
N THR A 25 16.94 6.00 2.78
CA THR A 25 17.50 4.65 2.81
C THR A 25 18.58 4.57 3.90
N PRO A 26 18.18 4.50 5.18
CA PRO A 26 19.14 4.32 6.25
C PRO A 26 19.77 2.93 6.14
N PRO A 27 21.02 2.77 6.60
CA PRO A 27 21.63 1.45 6.66
C PRO A 27 20.85 0.54 7.61
N ASP A 28 20.80 -0.75 7.28
CA ASP A 28 20.38 -1.80 8.23
C ASP A 28 18.93 -1.67 8.76
N GLU A 29 18.04 -1.01 8.02
CA GLU A 29 16.60 -0.99 8.30
C GLU A 29 15.76 -0.78 7.02
N ALA A 30 14.44 -0.95 7.15
CA ALA A 30 13.50 -0.70 6.06
C ALA A 30 13.49 0.79 5.63
N PRO A 31 13.54 1.11 4.32
CA PRO A 31 13.48 2.48 3.82
C PRO A 31 12.28 3.26 4.34
N LEU A 32 12.51 4.55 4.65
CA LEU A 32 11.53 5.43 5.28
C LEU A 32 10.78 6.25 4.24
N TRP A 33 9.46 6.37 4.38
CA TRP A 33 8.66 7.25 3.55
C TRP A 33 8.97 8.73 3.87
N ARG A 34 9.62 9.42 2.94
CA ARG A 34 9.82 10.88 3.01
C ARG A 34 8.70 11.64 2.31
N TYR A 35 8.25 11.12 1.17
CA TYR A 35 7.25 11.79 0.37
C TYR A 35 6.54 10.82 -0.58
N TRP A 36 5.23 11.00 -0.74
CA TRP A 36 4.47 10.52 -1.88
C TRP A 36 3.32 11.48 -2.16
N GLY A 37 3.28 12.05 -3.37
CA GLY A 37 2.35 13.13 -3.66
C GLY A 37 2.59 13.79 -5.02
N PRO A 38 2.10 15.03 -5.20
CA PRO A 38 2.33 15.82 -6.40
C PRO A 38 3.79 15.88 -6.84
N ARG A 39 4.03 16.06 -8.14
CA ARG A 39 5.38 16.09 -8.74
C ARG A 39 6.26 17.13 -8.03
N LEU A 40 7.38 16.65 -7.50
CA LEU A 40 8.46 17.50 -7.00
C LEU A 40 9.34 17.99 -8.18
N PRO A 41 10.02 19.15 -8.04
CA PRO A 41 11.08 19.56 -8.94
C PRO A 41 12.18 18.50 -9.05
N GLU A 42 12.85 18.45 -10.20
CA GLU A 42 14.00 17.55 -10.39
C GLU A 42 15.10 17.81 -9.35
N GLY A 43 15.66 16.74 -8.80
CA GLY A 43 16.71 16.81 -7.78
C GLY A 43 16.24 17.28 -6.40
N ALA A 44 14.93 17.50 -6.19
CA ALA A 44 14.40 17.85 -4.89
C ALA A 44 14.58 16.68 -3.91
N VAL A 45 15.46 16.86 -2.93
CA VAL A 45 15.68 15.94 -1.82
C VAL A 45 15.50 16.68 -0.49
N PRO A 46 15.07 16.00 0.58
CA PRO A 46 15.04 16.60 1.89
C PRO A 46 16.44 17.07 2.34
N PRO A 47 16.54 18.16 3.13
CA PRO A 47 17.83 18.74 3.52
C PRO A 47 18.58 17.91 4.58
N SER A 48 17.89 16.99 5.27
CA SER A 48 18.44 16.18 6.36
C SER A 48 17.67 14.87 6.53
N GLY A 49 18.23 13.96 7.33
CA GLY A 49 17.57 12.69 7.70
C GLY A 49 16.28 12.94 8.48
N LEU A 50 15.32 12.02 8.37
CA LEU A 50 13.99 12.24 8.94
C LEU A 50 14.04 12.33 10.47
N ARG A 51 14.87 11.49 11.09
CA ARG A 51 15.11 11.48 12.54
C ARG A 51 15.87 12.70 13.04
N GLU A 52 16.67 13.35 12.19
CA GLU A 52 17.37 14.59 12.54
C GLU A 52 16.43 15.80 12.53
N ALA A 53 15.40 15.75 11.67
CA ALA A 53 14.40 16.80 11.53
C ALA A 53 13.26 16.72 12.55
N ARG A 54 13.23 15.67 13.39
CA ARG A 54 12.11 15.36 14.28
C ARG A 54 12.56 15.23 15.73
N PRO A 55 11.81 15.81 16.69
CA PRO A 55 12.06 15.54 18.09
C PRO A 55 11.62 14.10 18.43
N THR A 56 12.37 13.44 19.32
CA THR A 56 11.90 12.20 19.96
C THR A 56 10.66 12.50 20.80
N PRO A 57 9.52 11.82 20.59
CA PRO A 57 8.33 12.01 21.41
C PRO A 57 8.59 11.74 22.90
N SER A 58 7.81 12.37 23.78
CA SER A 58 7.84 12.03 25.21
C SER A 58 7.21 10.65 25.42
N PHE A 59 7.76 9.84 26.34
CA PHE A 59 7.32 8.47 26.62
C PHE A 59 7.36 7.52 25.39
N SER A 60 8.25 7.77 24.43
CA SER A 60 8.57 6.83 23.35
C SER A 60 9.91 6.14 23.57
N LEU A 61 10.31 5.33 22.60
CA LEU A 61 11.69 4.84 22.49
C LEU A 61 12.69 5.99 22.40
N ASP A 62 13.94 5.73 22.81
CA ASP A 62 15.04 6.72 22.77
C ASP A 62 15.35 7.19 21.35
N SER A 63 15.04 6.37 20.35
CA SER A 63 15.08 6.69 18.92
C SER A 63 13.67 6.82 18.33
N ASP A 64 13.42 7.93 17.61
CA ASP A 64 12.20 8.08 16.81
C ASP A 64 12.08 6.95 15.78
N GLN A 65 10.87 6.45 15.55
CA GLN A 65 10.61 5.37 14.60
C GLN A 65 9.64 5.86 13.51
N PRO A 66 10.15 6.40 12.39
CA PRO A 66 9.30 6.88 11.32
C PRO A 66 8.67 5.75 10.50
N LEU A 67 7.58 6.08 9.80
CA LEU A 67 6.90 5.16 8.89
C LEU A 67 7.84 4.67 7.77
N SER A 68 8.13 3.37 7.76
CA SER A 68 8.89 2.71 6.70
C SER A 68 7.98 2.10 5.63
N VAL A 69 8.58 1.57 4.56
CA VAL A 69 7.85 0.78 3.54
C VAL A 69 7.29 -0.53 4.09
N PHE A 70 7.85 -1.02 5.20
CA PHE A 70 7.45 -2.25 5.88
C PHE A 70 7.58 -2.07 7.41
N PRO A 71 6.64 -1.33 8.04
CA PRO A 71 6.72 -1.10 9.47
C PRO A 71 6.41 -2.39 10.23
N ALA A 72 7.21 -2.71 11.26
CA ALA A 72 7.13 -3.99 11.97
C ALA A 72 7.09 -3.79 13.49
N PHE A 73 6.44 -4.71 14.21
CA PHE A 73 6.27 -4.57 15.65
C PHE A 73 7.62 -4.54 16.40
N GLY A 74 8.58 -5.38 16.02
CA GLY A 74 9.89 -5.50 16.66
C GLY A 74 10.79 -4.26 16.51
N VAL A 75 10.55 -3.40 15.50
CA VAL A 75 11.27 -2.11 15.39
C VAL A 75 10.70 -1.01 16.30
N GLY A 76 9.69 -1.32 17.14
CA GLY A 76 9.03 -0.32 17.97
C GLY A 76 7.90 0.44 17.27
N TRP A 77 7.35 -0.12 16.18
CA TRP A 77 6.16 0.42 15.54
C TRP A 77 4.91 -0.07 16.27
N PHE A 78 4.33 0.78 17.12
CA PHE A 78 3.16 0.44 17.95
C PHE A 78 1.80 0.59 17.24
N TYR A 79 1.86 0.93 15.96
CA TYR A 79 0.75 1.04 15.02
C TYR A 79 0.53 -0.31 14.31
N GLN A 80 -0.46 -0.42 13.43
CA GLN A 80 -0.70 -1.64 12.65
C GLN A 80 0.60 -2.04 11.91
N PRO A 81 1.21 -3.20 12.22
CA PRO A 81 2.39 -3.66 11.54
C PRO A 81 2.04 -4.23 10.16
N ALA A 82 2.98 -4.20 9.23
CA ALA A 82 2.87 -4.79 7.91
C ALA A 82 2.88 -6.32 7.93
N LEU A 83 3.32 -6.93 9.04
CA LEU A 83 3.31 -8.38 9.24
C LEU A 83 2.79 -8.74 10.63
N LEU A 84 1.77 -9.59 10.66
CA LEU A 84 1.39 -10.37 11.85
C LEU A 84 1.59 -11.83 11.51
N ALA A 85 2.60 -12.43 12.12
CA ALA A 85 2.96 -13.82 11.94
C ALA A 85 3.66 -14.33 13.20
N HIS A 86 3.70 -15.65 13.37
CA HIS A 86 4.43 -16.28 14.46
C HIS A 86 4.78 -17.74 14.13
N ARG A 87 5.74 -18.30 14.86
CA ARG A 87 5.98 -19.75 14.90
C ARG A 87 5.57 -20.28 16.25
N ASP A 88 4.37 -20.86 16.32
CA ASP A 88 3.82 -21.44 17.57
C ASP A 88 3.89 -20.49 18.79
N GLY A 89 3.55 -19.21 18.59
CA GLY A 89 3.61 -18.17 19.63
C GLY A 89 4.99 -17.52 19.84
N ALA A 90 6.02 -17.93 19.09
CA ALA A 90 7.34 -17.31 19.05
C ALA A 90 7.55 -16.46 17.78
N ASP A 91 8.68 -15.74 17.71
CA ASP A 91 9.14 -14.95 16.55
C ASP A 91 8.19 -13.84 16.06
N PHE A 92 7.19 -13.45 16.85
CA PHE A 92 6.18 -12.47 16.45
C PHE A 92 6.70 -11.02 16.39
N ALA A 93 7.84 -10.74 17.02
CA ALA A 93 8.44 -9.41 17.11
C ALA A 93 9.41 -9.16 15.95
N HIS A 94 8.88 -9.12 14.73
CA HIS A 94 9.69 -8.95 13.52
C HIS A 94 10.46 -7.62 13.52
N GLN A 95 11.75 -7.70 13.27
CA GLN A 95 12.67 -6.57 13.19
C GLN A 95 13.66 -6.80 12.04
N PRO A 96 13.30 -6.48 10.79
CA PRO A 96 14.24 -6.59 9.69
C PRO A 96 15.39 -5.58 9.87
N THR A 97 16.60 -6.09 10.05
CA THR A 97 17.81 -5.30 10.37
C THR A 97 18.83 -5.24 9.24
N ALA A 98 18.49 -5.79 8.07
CA ALA A 98 19.32 -5.67 6.87
C ALA A 98 18.42 -5.24 5.72
N SER A 99 18.91 -4.32 4.88
CA SER A 99 18.18 -3.88 3.70
C SER A 99 19.08 -3.74 2.48
N ARG A 100 18.57 -4.23 1.35
CA ARG A 100 19.20 -4.12 0.03
C ARG A 100 18.21 -3.56 -0.95
N ILE A 101 18.61 -2.50 -1.66
CA ILE A 101 17.76 -1.81 -2.62
C ILE A 101 18.34 -1.98 -4.01
N GLU A 102 17.53 -2.56 -4.90
CA GLU A 102 17.82 -2.65 -6.33
C GLU A 102 16.91 -1.68 -7.08
N ARG A 103 17.50 -0.86 -7.96
CA ARG A 103 16.75 0.02 -8.84
C ARG A 103 16.85 -0.47 -10.28
N ASN A 104 15.71 -0.62 -10.92
CA ASN A 104 15.60 -0.84 -12.36
C ASN A 104 14.61 0.15 -12.95
N ALA A 105 15.10 1.14 -13.70
CA ALA A 105 14.31 2.23 -14.28
C ALA A 105 13.40 2.91 -13.22
N ASN A 106 12.09 2.63 -13.30
CA ASN A 106 11.05 3.20 -12.44
C ASN A 106 10.56 2.22 -11.35
N THR A 107 11.34 1.16 -11.12
CA THR A 107 11.07 0.12 -10.12
C THR A 107 12.16 0.12 -9.06
N LEU A 108 11.75 0.04 -7.81
CA LEU A 108 12.58 -0.28 -6.65
C LEU A 108 12.18 -1.66 -6.14
N ARG A 109 13.16 -2.53 -5.94
CA ARG A 109 13.01 -3.78 -5.19
C ARG A 109 13.82 -3.66 -3.92
N ILE A 110 13.13 -3.72 -2.79
CA ILE A 110 13.69 -3.59 -1.45
C ILE A 110 13.62 -4.97 -0.82
N VAL A 111 14.77 -5.59 -0.56
CA VAL A 111 14.88 -6.85 0.17
C VAL A 111 15.28 -6.53 1.60
N LEU A 112 14.54 -7.09 2.55
CA LEU A 112 14.74 -6.94 3.98
C LEU A 112 14.96 -8.31 4.59
N ASP A 113 15.96 -8.42 5.47
CA ASP A 113 16.28 -9.66 6.16
C ASP A 113 16.09 -9.47 7.67
N ASP A 114 15.34 -10.38 8.28
CA ASP A 114 15.24 -10.54 9.73
C ASP A 114 15.93 -11.85 10.11
N ALA A 115 17.17 -11.75 10.54
CA ALA A 115 17.99 -12.91 10.90
C ALA A 115 17.51 -13.58 12.20
N ILE A 116 16.83 -12.85 13.08
CA ILE A 116 16.37 -13.38 14.38
C ILE A 116 15.08 -14.18 14.16
N ALA A 117 14.10 -13.59 13.48
CA ALA A 117 12.85 -14.28 13.15
C ALA A 117 12.98 -15.19 11.93
N GLY A 118 14.14 -15.25 11.26
CA GLY A 118 14.36 -16.06 10.07
C GLY A 118 13.38 -15.72 8.94
N LEU A 119 13.31 -14.45 8.53
CA LEU A 119 12.41 -13.99 7.47
C LEU A 119 13.19 -13.22 6.40
N GLU A 120 12.77 -13.40 5.15
CA GLU A 120 13.16 -12.54 4.04
C GLU A 120 11.88 -11.88 3.51
N ILE A 121 11.88 -10.55 3.38
CA ILE A 121 10.77 -9.77 2.87
C ILE A 121 11.24 -8.98 1.65
N ALA A 122 10.51 -9.07 0.54
CA ALA A 122 10.79 -8.26 -0.64
C ALA A 122 9.60 -7.36 -1.01
N VAL A 123 9.78 -6.05 -0.88
CA VAL A 123 8.81 -5.03 -1.29
C VAL A 123 9.21 -4.47 -2.66
N SER A 124 8.32 -4.58 -3.64
CA SER A 124 8.51 -4.01 -4.97
C SER A 124 7.65 -2.76 -5.12
N LEU A 125 8.23 -1.65 -5.58
CA LEU A 125 7.54 -0.40 -5.87
C LEU A 125 7.83 0.03 -7.31
N THR A 126 6.83 0.08 -8.17
CA THR A 126 6.95 0.55 -9.56
C THR A 126 6.07 1.77 -9.78
N LEU A 127 6.65 2.93 -10.10
CA LEU A 127 5.88 4.12 -10.45
C LEU A 127 5.80 4.26 -11.97
N ASP A 128 4.63 4.03 -12.56
CA ASP A 128 4.46 4.15 -14.00
C ASP A 128 4.51 5.63 -14.44
N PRO A 129 5.48 6.03 -15.28
CA PRO A 129 5.67 7.43 -15.63
C PRO A 129 4.55 8.00 -16.49
N GLN A 130 3.76 7.16 -17.16
CA GLN A 130 2.68 7.59 -18.04
C GLN A 130 1.35 7.78 -17.30
N SER A 131 1.02 6.87 -16.39
CA SER A 131 -0.26 6.85 -15.67
C SER A 131 -0.23 7.47 -14.29
N ASP A 132 0.95 7.73 -13.71
CA ASP A 132 1.10 8.17 -12.31
C ASP A 132 0.54 7.13 -11.31
N VAL A 133 0.49 5.86 -11.71
CA VAL A 133 0.11 4.75 -10.82
C VAL A 133 1.35 4.09 -10.24
N LEU A 134 1.45 4.13 -8.92
CA LEU A 134 2.37 3.36 -8.11
C LEU A 134 1.79 1.95 -7.92
N THR A 135 2.55 0.94 -8.33
CA THR A 135 2.25 -0.48 -8.10
C THR A 135 3.15 -0.99 -7.01
N VAL A 136 2.57 -1.54 -5.94
CA VAL A 136 3.31 -2.09 -4.80
C VAL A 136 2.91 -3.55 -4.59
N SER A 137 3.87 -4.42 -4.28
CA SER A 137 3.60 -5.78 -3.80
C SER A 137 4.68 -6.21 -2.82
N THR A 138 4.32 -7.17 -1.97
CA THR A 138 5.20 -7.72 -0.95
C THR A 138 5.28 -9.23 -1.09
N VAL A 139 6.49 -9.76 -0.96
CA VAL A 139 6.77 -11.20 -0.92
C VAL A 139 7.40 -11.52 0.43
N LEU A 140 6.89 -12.54 1.11
CA LEU A 140 7.38 -13.03 2.40
C LEU A 140 7.89 -14.46 2.25
N THR A 141 9.13 -14.71 2.61
CA THR A 141 9.73 -16.05 2.60
C THR A 141 10.11 -16.47 4.01
N ASN A 142 9.70 -17.67 4.41
CA ASN A 142 10.12 -18.26 5.69
C ASN A 142 11.55 -18.82 5.55
N ARG A 143 12.53 -18.16 6.15
CA ARG A 143 13.94 -18.63 6.20
C ARG A 143 14.31 -19.29 7.52
N GLY A 144 13.37 -19.35 8.45
CA GLY A 144 13.54 -19.94 9.77
C GLY A 144 13.21 -21.44 9.78
N GLU A 145 13.45 -22.04 10.94
CA GLU A 145 13.03 -23.42 11.19
C GLU A 145 11.55 -23.46 11.62
N GLY A 146 10.82 -24.48 11.17
CA GLY A 146 9.41 -24.65 11.53
C GLY A 146 8.44 -23.82 10.68
N VAL A 147 7.15 -23.99 10.99
CA VAL A 147 6.06 -23.42 10.20
C VAL A 147 5.70 -22.02 10.70
N LEU A 148 5.74 -21.03 9.81
CA LEU A 148 5.29 -19.67 10.07
C LEU A 148 3.79 -19.54 9.79
N ASP A 149 2.99 -19.27 10.82
CA ASP A 149 1.57 -18.92 10.67
C ASP A 149 1.46 -17.43 10.35
N VAL A 150 0.81 -17.10 9.23
CA VAL A 150 0.68 -15.71 8.76
C VAL A 150 -0.77 -15.26 8.90
N GLN A 151 -0.99 -14.26 9.75
CA GLN A 151 -2.30 -13.66 10.01
C GLN A 151 -2.53 -12.39 9.19
N TRP A 152 -1.46 -11.67 8.85
CA TRP A 152 -1.51 -10.46 8.04
C TRP A 152 -0.19 -10.25 7.32
N LEU A 153 -0.26 -10.02 6.01
CA LEU A 153 0.83 -9.46 5.21
C LEU A 153 0.26 -8.26 4.44
N ALA A 154 0.71 -7.05 4.77
CA ALA A 154 0.36 -5.87 4.01
C ALA A 154 0.97 -5.97 2.61
N ALA A 155 0.13 -6.01 1.58
CA ALA A 155 0.59 -5.92 0.20
C ALA A 155 1.30 -4.59 -0.06
N ALA A 156 0.82 -3.52 0.58
CA ALA A 156 1.47 -2.23 0.63
C ALA A 156 1.20 -1.49 1.94
N THR A 157 2.18 -0.70 2.38
CA THR A 157 2.00 0.37 3.38
C THR A 157 2.26 1.71 2.71
N LEU A 158 1.21 2.52 2.55
CA LEU A 158 1.26 3.81 1.87
C LEU A 158 1.22 4.96 2.88
N PRO A 159 2.07 5.99 2.73
CA PRO A 159 1.96 7.20 3.54
C PRO A 159 0.83 8.07 3.00
N LEU A 160 0.06 8.65 3.91
CA LEU A 160 -0.94 9.66 3.60
C LEU A 160 -0.63 10.93 4.41
N PRO A 161 -0.81 12.12 3.81
CA PRO A 161 -0.64 13.39 4.53
C PRO A 161 -1.68 13.51 5.66
N GLY A 162 -1.37 14.26 6.70
CA GLY A 162 -2.31 14.49 7.82
C GLY A 162 -3.56 15.25 7.39
N GLU A 163 -3.47 15.99 6.29
CA GLU A 163 -4.52 16.72 5.60
C GLU A 163 -5.56 15.80 4.94
N ALA A 164 -5.25 14.51 4.74
CA ALA A 164 -6.22 13.51 4.28
C ALA A 164 -7.21 13.17 5.40
N VAL A 165 -8.28 13.96 5.50
CA VAL A 165 -9.23 13.95 6.62
C VAL A 165 -10.53 13.22 6.33
N ARG A 166 -10.75 12.77 5.09
CA ARG A 166 -11.93 11.98 4.70
C ARG A 166 -11.53 10.75 3.91
N VAL A 167 -12.31 9.69 4.04
CA VAL A 167 -12.23 8.50 3.20
C VAL A 167 -13.54 8.35 2.43
N ARG A 168 -13.43 8.16 1.11
CA ARG A 168 -14.55 7.77 0.26
C ARG A 168 -14.41 6.30 -0.10
N TYR A 169 -15.44 5.51 0.14
CA TYR A 169 -15.46 4.09 -0.18
C TYR A 169 -16.80 3.68 -0.82
N TYR A 170 -16.82 2.50 -1.43
CA TYR A 170 -17.93 2.05 -2.27
C TYR A 170 -18.59 0.82 -1.68
N SER A 171 -19.77 0.97 -1.08
CA SER A 171 -20.58 -0.13 -0.53
C SER A 171 -21.71 -0.52 -1.48
N GLY A 172 -22.80 -1.08 -0.96
CA GLY A 172 -23.97 -1.44 -1.72
C GLY A 172 -24.44 -2.85 -1.41
N ARG A 173 -25.22 -3.39 -2.33
CA ARG A 173 -25.69 -4.78 -2.34
C ARG A 173 -26.02 -5.18 -3.76
N HIS A 174 -26.33 -6.46 -3.99
CA HIS A 174 -26.83 -6.91 -5.29
C HIS A 174 -28.00 -6.03 -5.76
N ASN A 175 -27.94 -5.56 -7.01
CA ASN A 175 -28.86 -4.60 -7.65
C ASN A 175 -28.78 -3.15 -7.11
N ARG A 176 -27.74 -2.83 -6.34
CA ARG A 176 -27.44 -1.49 -5.83
C ARG A 176 -25.95 -1.39 -5.49
N GLU A 177 -25.10 -1.73 -6.46
CA GLU A 177 -23.64 -1.77 -6.33
C GLU A 177 -23.01 -0.37 -6.34
N PHE A 178 -21.80 -0.26 -5.78
CA PHE A 178 -20.95 0.93 -5.81
C PHE A 178 -21.59 2.20 -5.23
N GLU A 179 -22.36 2.05 -4.16
CA GLU A 179 -22.87 3.20 -3.42
C GLU A 179 -21.71 3.98 -2.81
N ILE A 180 -21.65 5.27 -3.12
CA ILE A 180 -20.60 6.15 -2.63
C ILE A 180 -20.92 6.53 -1.19
N ASN A 181 -19.95 6.28 -0.31
CA ASN A 181 -19.99 6.68 1.09
C ASN A 181 -18.76 7.52 1.39
N GLU A 182 -18.91 8.50 2.26
CA GLU A 182 -17.81 9.30 2.78
C GLU A 182 -17.85 9.35 4.30
N GLU A 183 -16.70 9.13 4.93
CA GLU A 183 -16.54 9.20 6.38
C GLU A 183 -15.34 10.07 6.74
N ALA A 184 -15.38 10.70 7.91
CA ALA A 184 -14.24 11.44 8.44
C ALA A 184 -13.18 10.46 8.96
N LEU A 185 -11.92 10.66 8.57
CA LEU A 185 -10.77 9.96 9.13
C LEU A 185 -10.40 10.59 10.47
N SER A 186 -10.98 10.04 11.53
CA SER A 186 -10.76 10.46 12.92
C SER A 186 -9.41 9.95 13.47
N ARG A 187 -9.26 9.91 14.80
CA ARG A 187 -8.13 9.24 15.45
C ARG A 187 -8.33 7.72 15.58
N ALA A 188 -9.56 7.23 15.43
CA ALA A 188 -9.81 5.80 15.39
C ALA A 188 -9.25 5.19 14.11
N ILE A 189 -8.90 3.90 14.17
CA ILE A 189 -8.51 3.13 13.00
C ILE A 189 -9.74 2.91 12.14
N TRP A 190 -9.72 3.42 10.91
CA TRP A 190 -10.72 3.06 9.91
C TRP A 190 -10.32 1.73 9.28
N ARG A 191 -11.24 0.77 9.23
CA ARG A 191 -10.99 -0.57 8.69
C ARG A 191 -12.16 -1.02 7.83
N ARG A 192 -11.85 -1.61 6.68
CA ARG A 192 -12.84 -2.18 5.77
C ARG A 192 -12.39 -3.54 5.27
N GLU A 193 -13.30 -4.51 5.23
CA GLU A 193 -12.99 -5.89 4.87
C GLU A 193 -14.07 -6.53 3.99
N ASN A 194 -13.65 -7.52 3.21
CA ASN A 194 -14.49 -8.49 2.55
C ASN A 194 -14.04 -9.90 2.96
N ARG A 195 -15.00 -10.73 3.38
CA ARG A 195 -14.78 -12.11 3.84
C ARG A 195 -15.65 -13.13 3.10
N ARG A 196 -16.06 -12.83 1.86
CA ARG A 196 -17.01 -13.63 1.07
C ARG A 196 -16.36 -14.62 0.10
N GLY A 197 -15.03 -14.69 0.08
CA GLY A 197 -14.24 -15.50 -0.86
C GLY A 197 -14.24 -14.95 -2.30
N LEU A 198 -14.92 -13.83 -2.54
CA LEU A 198 -15.05 -13.16 -3.83
C LEU A 198 -15.26 -11.65 -3.66
N THR A 199 -14.89 -10.86 -4.66
CA THR A 199 -15.24 -9.43 -4.72
C THR A 199 -16.74 -9.28 -4.70
N SER A 200 -17.23 -8.48 -3.76
CA SER A 200 -18.65 -8.41 -3.48
C SER A 200 -19.23 -7.04 -3.75
N HIS A 201 -20.55 -7.03 -3.92
CA HIS A 201 -21.37 -5.85 -4.15
C HIS A 201 -21.26 -4.80 -3.03
N ASP A 202 -20.89 -5.21 -1.80
CA ASP A 202 -20.84 -4.37 -0.61
C ASP A 202 -19.44 -3.92 -0.21
N ALA A 203 -18.39 -4.46 -0.83
CA ALA A 203 -17.00 -4.26 -0.43
C ALA A 203 -16.05 -4.25 -1.63
N PHE A 204 -15.95 -3.09 -2.27
CA PHE A 204 -14.92 -2.79 -3.26
C PHE A 204 -13.51 -2.80 -2.61
N PRO A 205 -12.51 -3.48 -3.21
CA PRO A 205 -11.14 -3.59 -2.69
C PRO A 205 -10.31 -2.31 -2.87
N GLY A 206 -10.86 -1.16 -2.52
CA GLY A 206 -10.19 0.13 -2.60
C GLY A 206 -10.99 1.26 -1.97
N ALA A 207 -10.38 2.43 -1.92
CA ALA A 207 -11.00 3.65 -1.43
C ALA A 207 -10.27 4.88 -2.02
N LEU A 208 -10.75 6.07 -1.67
CA LEU A 208 -10.05 7.33 -1.85
C LEU A 208 -9.82 7.98 -0.49
N ALA A 209 -8.68 8.60 -0.28
CA ALA A 209 -8.40 9.47 0.85
C ALA A 209 -8.33 10.93 0.37
N LEU A 210 -9.23 11.77 0.89
CA LEU A 210 -9.49 13.12 0.41
C LEU A 210 -8.98 14.13 1.43
N THR A 211 -8.35 15.21 0.94
CA THR A 211 -8.11 16.38 1.78
C THR A 211 -9.40 17.15 2.09
N ALA A 212 -9.34 18.08 3.04
CA ALA A 212 -10.52 18.81 3.51
C ALA A 212 -11.29 19.51 2.37
N GLY A 213 -10.56 20.13 1.42
CA GLY A 213 -11.15 20.80 0.25
C GLY A 213 -11.47 19.90 -0.93
N ALA A 214 -11.01 18.64 -0.95
CA ALA A 214 -11.10 17.79 -2.13
C ALA A 214 -12.53 17.43 -2.58
N GLY A 215 -12.71 17.46 -3.89
CA GLY A 215 -13.96 17.10 -4.56
C GLY A 215 -13.71 16.25 -5.81
N GLU A 216 -14.67 16.26 -6.73
CA GLU A 216 -14.56 15.49 -7.97
C GLU A 216 -13.43 16.00 -8.88
N ASP A 217 -13.23 17.32 -8.98
CA ASP A 217 -12.32 17.93 -9.96
C ASP A 217 -11.25 18.86 -9.37
N HIS A 218 -11.16 18.98 -8.05
CA HIS A 218 -10.24 19.89 -7.37
C HIS A 218 -9.61 19.29 -6.12
N ASP A 219 -8.48 19.88 -5.75
CA ASP A 219 -7.61 19.54 -4.64
C ASP A 219 -7.10 18.09 -4.67
N LEU A 220 -6.31 17.78 -3.64
CA LEU A 220 -5.53 16.56 -3.54
C LEU A 220 -6.39 15.38 -3.08
N VAL A 221 -6.46 14.35 -3.91
CA VAL A 221 -7.06 13.05 -3.59
C VAL A 221 -6.04 11.95 -3.82
N TYR A 222 -5.92 11.04 -2.86
CA TYR A 222 -5.19 9.79 -2.98
C TYR A 222 -6.17 8.66 -3.24
N GLY A 223 -5.81 7.71 -4.09
CA GLY A 223 -6.59 6.50 -4.32
C GLY A 223 -5.71 5.27 -4.26
N ALA A 224 -6.23 4.19 -3.68
CA ALA A 224 -5.59 2.89 -3.69
C ALA A 224 -6.63 1.78 -3.87
N GLN A 225 -6.27 0.76 -4.64
CA GLN A 225 -7.05 -0.45 -4.83
C GLN A 225 -6.14 -1.67 -4.85
N LEU A 226 -6.58 -2.77 -4.25
CA LEU A 226 -5.92 -4.06 -4.28
C LEU A 226 -6.39 -4.80 -5.54
N ALA A 227 -5.45 -5.21 -6.39
CA ALA A 227 -5.69 -6.01 -7.58
C ALA A 227 -5.98 -7.47 -7.21
N TRP A 228 -7.08 -7.67 -6.47
CA TRP A 228 -7.45 -8.94 -5.88
C TRP A 228 -8.96 -9.17 -5.97
N SER A 229 -9.33 -10.43 -6.15
CA SER A 229 -10.73 -10.84 -6.32
C SER A 229 -11.28 -11.67 -5.16
N GLY A 230 -10.50 -11.93 -4.12
CA GLY A 230 -10.91 -12.71 -2.95
C GLY A 230 -11.14 -11.86 -1.70
N ASN A 231 -10.95 -12.50 -0.55
CA ASN A 231 -10.99 -11.85 0.76
C ASN A 231 -9.90 -10.77 0.85
N HIS A 232 -10.25 -9.58 1.34
CA HIS A 232 -9.33 -8.46 1.43
C HIS A 232 -9.65 -7.56 2.62
N ALA A 233 -8.65 -6.84 3.08
CA ALA A 233 -8.79 -5.82 4.10
C ALA A 233 -7.97 -4.57 3.74
N GLN A 234 -8.42 -3.43 4.26
CA GLN A 234 -7.66 -2.19 4.26
C GLN A 234 -7.87 -1.45 5.58
N THR A 235 -6.82 -0.77 6.03
CA THR A 235 -6.84 0.05 7.25
C THR A 235 -6.24 1.43 6.96
N ILE A 236 -6.83 2.47 7.54
CA ILE A 236 -6.25 3.81 7.58
C ILE A 236 -6.21 4.25 9.03
N GLU A 237 -5.02 4.60 9.50
CA GLU A 237 -4.83 5.05 10.87
C GLU A 237 -3.86 6.23 10.95
N ARG A 238 -4.06 7.07 11.96
CA ARG A 238 -3.21 8.22 12.24
C ARG A 238 -2.02 7.80 13.10
N VAL A 239 -0.83 8.23 12.70
CA VAL A 239 0.41 7.99 13.45
C VAL A 239 0.84 9.25 14.22
N ASP A 240 1.76 9.11 15.18
CA ASP A 240 2.09 10.18 16.14
C ASP A 240 2.60 11.47 15.49
N ASP A 241 3.25 11.35 14.33
CA ASP A 241 3.75 12.50 13.58
C ASP A 241 2.67 13.29 12.82
N GLY A 242 1.40 12.90 13.00
CA GLY A 242 0.24 13.56 12.42
C GLY A 242 -0.15 13.05 11.03
N ARG A 243 0.74 12.33 10.33
CA ARG A 243 0.44 11.64 9.07
C ARG A 243 -0.49 10.45 9.30
N ARG A 244 -0.80 9.75 8.22
CA ARG A 244 -1.58 8.51 8.24
C ARG A 244 -0.80 7.41 7.53
N GLN A 245 -0.97 6.19 7.98
CA GLN A 245 -0.61 5.02 7.21
C GLN A 245 -1.87 4.37 6.64
N TRP A 246 -1.78 3.91 5.40
CA TRP A 246 -2.83 3.15 4.73
C TRP A 246 -2.26 1.80 4.29
N GLN A 247 -2.76 0.72 4.89
CA GLN A 247 -2.40 -0.62 4.48
C GLN A 247 -3.55 -1.30 3.72
N LEU A 248 -3.17 -2.11 2.74
CA LEU A 248 -4.07 -2.97 1.99
C LEU A 248 -3.43 -4.36 1.88
N GLY A 249 -4.24 -5.41 1.89
CA GLY A 249 -3.77 -6.79 1.78
C GLY A 249 -4.92 -7.78 1.67
N GLU A 250 -4.57 -9.04 1.48
CA GLU A 250 -5.53 -10.13 1.60
C GLU A 250 -6.03 -10.21 3.04
N TRP A 251 -7.30 -10.56 3.21
CA TRP A 251 -7.79 -10.99 4.51
C TRP A 251 -7.62 -12.51 4.57
N LEU A 252 -6.84 -12.97 5.54
CA LEU A 252 -6.55 -14.38 5.76
C LEU A 252 -7.39 -14.89 6.93
N ALA A 253 -8.07 -16.01 6.74
CA ALA A 253 -8.68 -16.72 7.86
C ALA A 253 -7.58 -17.28 8.79
N PRO A 254 -7.87 -17.47 10.09
CA PRO A 254 -6.88 -18.05 11.01
C PRO A 254 -6.34 -19.39 10.52
N GLY A 255 -5.01 -19.49 10.37
CA GLY A 255 -4.33 -20.69 9.88
C GLY A 255 -4.49 -20.98 8.37
N GLU A 256 -5.08 -20.07 7.59
CA GLU A 256 -5.21 -20.21 6.13
C GLU A 256 -3.85 -20.24 5.43
N VAL A 257 -2.89 -19.44 5.91
CA VAL A 257 -1.53 -19.41 5.39
C VAL A 257 -0.54 -19.86 6.45
N ARG A 258 0.13 -20.96 6.15
CA ARG A 258 1.15 -21.59 6.99
C ARG A 258 2.33 -21.95 6.11
N LEU A 259 3.42 -21.20 6.21
CA LEU A 259 4.60 -21.38 5.37
C LEU A 259 5.57 -22.35 6.05
N ALA A 260 5.80 -23.50 5.45
CA ALA A 260 6.93 -24.36 5.80
C ALA A 260 8.27 -23.63 5.53
N PRO A 261 9.40 -24.15 6.03
CA PRO A 261 10.71 -23.60 5.68
C PRO A 261 10.89 -23.48 4.16
N ASP A 262 11.43 -22.34 3.73
CA ASP A 262 11.63 -21.91 2.34
C ASP A 262 10.37 -21.67 1.51
N GLU A 263 9.17 -21.86 2.07
CA GLU A 263 7.93 -21.46 1.40
C GLU A 263 7.76 -19.94 1.40
N THR A 264 7.10 -19.48 0.34
CA THR A 264 6.94 -18.07 0.01
C THR A 264 5.47 -17.71 -0.15
N LEU A 265 5.03 -16.63 0.48
CA LEU A 265 3.75 -15.98 0.23
C LEU A 265 3.95 -14.75 -0.67
N HIS A 266 3.17 -14.66 -1.74
CA HIS A 266 3.13 -13.49 -2.61
C HIS A 266 1.83 -12.73 -2.37
N SER A 267 1.92 -11.45 -2.00
CA SER A 267 0.74 -10.60 -1.92
C SER A 267 0.22 -10.26 -3.33
N PRO A 268 -1.07 -9.90 -3.48
CA PRO A 268 -1.57 -9.22 -4.66
C PRO A 268 -0.89 -7.86 -4.84
N GLU A 269 -1.02 -7.27 -6.02
CA GLU A 269 -0.57 -5.90 -6.26
C GLU A 269 -1.54 -4.88 -5.65
N VAL A 270 -1.01 -3.82 -5.06
CA VAL A 270 -1.74 -2.59 -4.76
C VAL A 270 -1.44 -1.58 -5.85
N LEU A 271 -2.50 -1.03 -6.46
CA LEU A 271 -2.42 0.09 -7.39
C LEU A 271 -2.82 1.36 -6.64
N ALA A 272 -1.90 2.31 -6.56
CA ALA A 272 -2.06 3.55 -5.82
C ALA A 272 -1.72 4.76 -6.69
N THR A 273 -2.41 5.89 -6.49
CA THR A 273 -2.13 7.14 -7.22
C THR A 273 -2.61 8.34 -6.40
N CYS A 274 -2.20 9.54 -6.79
CA CYS A 274 -2.77 10.77 -6.27
C CYS A 274 -2.97 11.79 -7.40
N SER A 275 -3.86 12.75 -7.17
CA SER A 275 -4.11 13.82 -8.13
C SER A 275 -4.54 15.11 -7.45
N LEU A 276 -4.06 16.25 -7.97
CA LEU A 276 -4.55 17.59 -7.62
C LEU A 276 -5.84 17.97 -8.36
N SER A 277 -6.34 17.11 -9.24
CA SER A 277 -7.57 17.32 -10.00
C SER A 277 -8.73 16.47 -9.45
N GLY A 278 -8.78 16.31 -8.12
CA GLY A 278 -9.85 15.59 -7.44
C GLY A 278 -9.93 14.10 -7.75
N ALA A 279 -11.08 13.51 -7.39
CA ALA A 279 -11.38 12.09 -7.61
C ALA A 279 -11.38 11.70 -9.11
N ASN A 280 -11.79 12.59 -10.01
CA ASN A 280 -11.73 12.38 -11.45
C ASN A 280 -10.28 12.28 -11.95
N GLY A 281 -9.34 13.01 -11.34
CA GLY A 281 -7.92 12.87 -11.61
C GLY A 281 -7.40 11.47 -11.28
N VAL A 282 -7.76 10.96 -10.10
CA VAL A 282 -7.45 9.59 -9.67
C VAL A 282 -8.06 8.57 -10.63
N ALA A 283 -9.35 8.71 -10.97
CA ALA A 283 -10.03 7.82 -11.90
C ALA A 283 -9.35 7.78 -13.28
N ARG A 284 -8.93 8.94 -13.82
CA ARG A 284 -8.19 9.03 -15.08
C ARG A 284 -6.85 8.28 -15.02
N ASN A 285 -6.12 8.37 -13.91
CA ASN A 285 -4.86 7.67 -13.72
C ASN A 285 -5.07 6.14 -13.71
N PHE A 286 -6.03 5.65 -12.94
CA PHE A 286 -6.38 4.22 -12.94
C PHE A 286 -6.86 3.74 -14.31
N HIS A 287 -7.76 4.48 -14.98
CA HIS A 287 -8.22 4.12 -16.32
C HIS A 287 -7.06 4.03 -17.32
N ARG A 288 -6.09 4.96 -17.26
CA ARG A 288 -4.91 4.94 -18.12
C ARG A 288 -4.04 3.70 -17.84
N ALA A 289 -3.74 3.44 -16.57
CA ALA A 289 -2.92 2.30 -16.16
C ALA A 289 -3.55 0.96 -16.57
N ILE A 290 -4.83 0.75 -16.25
CA ILE A 290 -5.53 -0.49 -16.58
C ILE A 290 -5.63 -0.66 -18.10
N ARG A 291 -5.99 0.38 -18.85
CA ARG A 291 -6.06 0.27 -20.32
C ARG A 291 -4.71 -0.05 -20.96
N ALA A 292 -3.60 0.40 -20.38
CA ALA A 292 -2.25 0.08 -20.85
C ALA A 292 -1.83 -1.36 -20.52
N ARG A 293 -2.33 -1.95 -19.41
CA ARG A 293 -2.06 -3.35 -19.02
C ARG A 293 -2.85 -4.38 -19.82
N MET A 294 -3.96 -3.99 -20.44
CA MET A 294 -4.85 -4.92 -21.14
C MET A 294 -4.29 -5.33 -22.50
N ASN A 295 -4.30 -6.64 -22.77
CA ASN A 295 -4.02 -7.20 -24.09
C ASN A 295 -5.26 -7.06 -24.98
N TRP A 296 -5.38 -5.93 -25.68
CA TRP A 296 -6.52 -5.68 -26.56
C TRP A 296 -6.47 -6.50 -27.85
N PRO A 297 -7.58 -7.13 -28.28
CA PRO A 297 -7.66 -7.73 -29.61
C PRO A 297 -7.37 -6.72 -30.72
N GLY A 298 -6.31 -6.96 -31.50
CA GLY A 298 -5.85 -6.03 -32.53
C GLY A 298 -5.02 -4.85 -32.01
N GLY A 299 -4.48 -4.95 -30.80
CA GLY A 299 -3.47 -4.02 -30.25
C GLY A 299 -4.01 -2.70 -29.69
N ALA A 300 -5.30 -2.41 -29.83
CA ALA A 300 -5.91 -1.19 -29.30
C ALA A 300 -7.35 -1.41 -28.84
N MET A 301 -7.78 -0.61 -27.87
CA MET A 301 -9.18 -0.60 -27.41
C MET A 301 -10.09 -0.09 -28.53
N LYS A 302 -11.00 -0.94 -29.01
CA LYS A 302 -12.04 -0.58 -29.99
C LYS A 302 -13.37 -0.27 -29.30
N PRO A 303 -14.25 0.55 -29.90
CA PRO A 303 -15.63 0.68 -29.43
C PRO A 303 -16.27 -0.70 -29.24
N ARG A 304 -16.97 -0.90 -28.12
CA ARG A 304 -17.64 -2.18 -27.82
C ARG A 304 -18.90 -2.30 -28.69
N PRO A 305 -19.16 -3.48 -29.29
CA PRO A 305 -20.36 -3.66 -30.10
C PRO A 305 -21.61 -3.49 -29.24
N VAL A 306 -22.63 -2.85 -29.81
CA VAL A 306 -23.98 -2.90 -29.26
C VAL A 306 -24.45 -4.35 -29.35
N HIS A 307 -24.86 -4.94 -28.23
CA HIS A 307 -25.32 -6.32 -28.18
C HIS A 307 -26.72 -6.40 -27.57
N LEU A 308 -27.46 -7.42 -27.99
CA LEU A 308 -28.72 -7.82 -27.38
C LEU A 308 -28.44 -9.02 -26.47
N ASN A 309 -28.81 -8.94 -25.20
CA ASN A 309 -28.82 -10.09 -24.30
C ASN A 309 -30.29 -10.49 -24.04
N THR A 310 -30.65 -11.73 -24.36
CA THR A 310 -32.03 -12.23 -24.29
C THR A 310 -32.43 -12.72 -22.90
N TRP A 311 -31.54 -12.68 -21.91
CA TRP A 311 -31.75 -13.20 -20.57
C TRP A 311 -33.05 -12.71 -19.93
N GLU A 312 -33.28 -11.40 -19.85
CA GLU A 312 -34.51 -10.86 -19.26
C GLU A 312 -35.73 -10.96 -20.18
N ALA A 313 -35.53 -11.14 -21.49
CA ALA A 313 -36.62 -11.18 -22.47
C ALA A 313 -37.39 -12.51 -22.43
N PHE A 314 -36.66 -13.62 -22.28
CA PHE A 314 -37.27 -14.96 -22.32
C PHE A 314 -36.89 -15.83 -21.13
N TYR A 315 -35.89 -15.45 -20.33
CA TYR A 315 -35.26 -16.33 -19.34
C TYR A 315 -34.96 -17.70 -19.96
N PHE A 316 -35.49 -18.77 -19.37
CA PHE A 316 -35.31 -20.14 -19.87
C PHE A 316 -36.29 -20.54 -20.99
N ASN A 317 -37.22 -19.67 -21.40
CA ASN A 317 -38.22 -19.96 -22.42
C ASN A 317 -37.75 -19.59 -23.84
N HIS A 318 -36.60 -20.13 -24.24
CA HIS A 318 -36.07 -20.05 -25.59
C HIS A 318 -35.96 -21.48 -26.14
N ARG A 319 -36.70 -21.77 -27.22
CA ARG A 319 -36.64 -23.05 -27.93
C ARG A 319 -35.84 -22.89 -29.22
#